data_AF-A0A914SPT7-F1
#
_entry.id   AF-A0A914SPT7-F1
#
_cell.length_a   1.000
_cell.length_b   1.000
_cell.length_c   1.000
_cell.angle_alpha   90.00
_cell.angle_beta   90.00
_cell.angle_gamma   90.00
#
_symmetry.space_group_name_H-M   'P 1'
#
loop_
_entity.id
_entity.type
_entity.pdbx_description
1 polymer ?
#
loop_
_entity_poly.entity_id
_entity_poly.type
_entity_poly.pdbx_seq_one_letter_code
_entity_poly.pdbx_strand_id
1 'polypeptide(L)'
;TTQKATTRRIRPTFAFDETELLTTSTPTTTSPVTTTIRTSVTTRTRPLTFEITPLSPKQKLFNECSNCAVQSTCINGRCQCNIGWKGNGKICEDVDECSNPLTCGEHAVCQNTLGSYSCICNVGFIATSTGCKDVDECDEEIVTCKGGNTTQCINTIGGYE
;
A
#
# COMPACT_ATOMS: atom_id res chain seq x y z
N THR A 1 38.35 -19.31 28.58
CA THR A 1 38.00 -17.94 28.15
C THR A 1 36.64 -17.95 27.48
N THR A 2 35.66 -17.42 28.20
CA THR A 2 34.30 -16.99 27.82
C THR A 2 34.38 -15.94 26.68
N GLN A 3 33.41 -15.72 25.78
CA GLN A 3 31.97 -15.51 25.95
C GLN A 3 31.16 -15.94 24.71
N LYS A 4 29.88 -16.25 24.98
CA LYS A 4 28.85 -16.82 24.11
C LYS A 4 27.86 -15.72 23.70
N ALA A 5 27.38 -15.79 22.47
CA ALA A 5 26.39 -14.89 21.88
C ALA A 5 25.13 -14.74 22.76
N THR A 6 24.64 -13.50 22.90
CA THR A 6 23.48 -13.15 23.72
C THR A 6 22.28 -12.82 22.83
N THR A 7 21.36 -13.77 22.71
CA THR A 7 20.02 -13.58 22.14
C THR A 7 19.13 -12.94 23.22
N ARG A 8 18.54 -11.76 22.95
CA ARG A 8 17.62 -11.11 23.89
C ARG A 8 16.21 -11.68 23.75
N ARG A 9 15.70 -12.28 24.84
CA ARG A 9 14.33 -12.78 24.99
C ARG A 9 13.41 -11.68 25.52
N ILE A 10 12.18 -11.68 25.03
CA ILE A 10 11.03 -10.95 25.56
C ILE A 10 10.48 -11.71 26.77
N ARG A 11 10.09 -11.00 27.85
CA ARG A 11 9.05 -11.44 28.80
C ARG A 11 8.32 -10.24 29.43
N PRO A 12 6.99 -10.32 29.61
CA PRO A 12 6.18 -9.27 30.25
C PRO A 12 6.14 -9.49 31.78
N THR A 13 5.97 -8.41 32.55
CA THR A 13 5.66 -8.50 33.97
C THR A 13 4.52 -7.54 34.32
N PHE A 14 3.42 -8.16 34.75
CA PHE A 14 2.22 -7.58 35.34
C PHE A 14 2.56 -6.70 36.56
N ALA A 15 1.77 -5.65 36.75
CA ALA A 15 1.74 -4.82 37.94
C ALA A 15 1.02 -5.55 39.08
N PHE A 16 1.58 -5.49 40.29
CA PHE A 16 0.88 -5.72 41.55
C PHE A 16 0.94 -4.44 42.38
N ASP A 17 -0.20 -4.12 42.97
CA ASP A 17 -0.52 -2.98 43.82
C ASP A 17 -0.05 -3.25 45.26
N GLU A 18 0.68 -2.32 45.90
CA GLU A 18 0.90 -2.32 47.34
C GLU A 18 0.50 -0.97 47.94
N THR A 19 -0.55 -1.02 48.74
CA THR A 19 -1.07 0.06 49.58
C THR A 19 -0.20 0.24 50.83
N GLU A 20 0.38 1.42 51.06
CA GLU A 20 0.93 1.79 52.37
C GLU A 20 -0.03 2.67 53.17
N LEU A 21 -0.36 2.19 54.38
CA LEU A 21 -1.22 2.84 55.37
C LEU A 21 -0.35 3.71 56.29
N LEU A 22 -0.54 5.04 56.28
CA LEU A 22 0.10 5.94 57.27
C LEU A 22 -0.92 6.41 58.30
N THR A 23 -0.80 5.87 59.52
CA THR A 23 -1.57 6.26 60.70
C THR A 23 -0.74 7.23 61.53
N THR A 24 -1.31 8.40 61.86
CA THR A 24 -0.73 9.30 62.87
C THR A 24 -1.70 9.46 64.02
N SER A 25 -1.34 8.93 65.19
CA SER A 25 -2.03 9.13 66.45
C SER A 25 -1.35 10.25 67.24
N THR A 26 -2.12 11.20 67.74
CA THR A 26 -1.68 12.15 68.78
C THR A 26 -2.47 11.87 70.05
N PRO A 27 -1.82 11.68 71.22
CA PRO A 27 -2.53 11.42 72.45
C PRO A 27 -2.91 12.74 73.14
N THR A 28 -4.11 12.80 73.72
CA THR A 28 -4.47 13.83 74.71
C THR A 28 -5.06 13.13 75.93
N THR A 29 -4.41 13.32 77.07
CA THR A 29 -4.83 12.83 78.40
C THR A 29 -5.59 13.91 79.15
N THR A 30 -6.87 13.67 79.47
CA THR A 30 -7.54 14.01 80.74
C THR A 30 -8.91 13.29 80.82
N SER A 31 -9.32 12.93 82.04
CA SER A 31 -10.46 12.08 82.45
C SER A 31 -11.87 12.55 82.01
N PRO A 32 -12.96 11.82 82.37
CA PRO A 32 -13.73 10.95 81.50
C PRO A 32 -15.02 11.64 81.02
N VAL A 33 -15.06 12.05 79.76
CA VAL A 33 -16.34 12.25 79.06
C VAL A 33 -16.15 11.74 77.63
N THR A 34 -17.03 10.82 77.23
CA THR A 34 -17.09 10.15 75.94
C THR A 34 -16.77 11.12 74.80
N THR A 35 -15.54 11.07 74.29
CA THR A 35 -15.10 11.95 73.20
C THR A 35 -15.27 11.18 71.90
N THR A 36 -16.29 11.55 71.14
CA THR A 36 -16.49 11.09 69.77
C THR A 36 -15.31 11.55 68.91
N ILE A 37 -14.51 10.61 68.40
CA ILE A 37 -13.45 10.93 67.45
C ILE A 37 -14.12 11.31 66.13
N ARG A 38 -14.14 12.61 65.81
CA ARG A 38 -14.58 13.09 64.51
C ARG A 38 -13.39 13.01 63.55
N THR A 39 -13.34 11.94 62.77
CA THR A 39 -12.43 11.85 61.64
C THR A 39 -12.88 12.83 60.55
N SER A 40 -12.09 13.87 60.32
CA SER A 40 -12.25 14.75 59.16
C SER A 40 -11.33 14.24 58.07
N VAL A 41 -11.91 13.58 57.07
CA VAL A 41 -11.20 13.19 55.85
C VAL A 41 -11.12 14.43 54.97
N THR A 42 -9.94 15.04 54.88
CA THR A 42 -9.72 16.14 53.93
C THR A 42 -9.11 15.53 52.67
N THR A 43 -9.91 15.32 51.63
CA THR A 43 -9.40 14.85 50.34
C THR A 43 -8.66 16.00 49.66
N ARG A 44 -7.34 15.93 49.64
CA ARG A 44 -6.50 16.87 48.89
C ARG A 44 -6.43 16.38 47.44
N THR A 45 -7.43 16.72 46.63
CA THR A 45 -7.37 16.54 45.18
C THR A 45 -6.33 17.50 44.63
N ARG A 46 -5.11 17.00 44.40
CA ARG A 46 -4.15 17.69 43.54
C ARG A 46 -4.69 17.51 42.11
N PRO A 47 -5.16 18.56 41.42
CA PRO A 47 -5.56 18.39 40.04
C PRO A 47 -4.33 17.89 39.28
N LEU A 48 -4.47 16.75 38.63
CA LEU A 48 -3.55 16.35 37.57
C LEU A 48 -3.83 17.29 36.40
N THR A 49 -3.32 18.52 36.47
CA THR A 49 -3.11 19.29 35.25
C THR A 49 -2.07 18.52 34.46
N PHE A 50 -2.55 17.75 33.48
CA PHE A 50 -1.72 17.29 32.38
C PHE A 50 -1.19 18.54 31.71
N GLU A 51 0.04 18.93 32.03
CA GLU A 51 0.77 19.83 31.17
C GLU A 51 1.02 19.06 29.87
N ILE A 52 0.21 19.39 28.87
CA ILE A 52 0.53 19.07 27.48
C ILE A 52 1.75 19.94 27.18
N THR A 53 2.95 19.42 27.45
CA THR A 53 4.16 20.07 26.96
C THR A 53 4.03 20.09 25.44
N PRO A 54 3.99 21.27 24.79
CA PRO A 54 3.96 21.31 23.34
C PRO A 54 5.22 20.60 22.87
N LEU A 55 5.04 19.50 22.14
CA LEU A 55 6.12 18.82 21.46
C LEU A 55 6.95 19.89 20.74
N SER A 56 8.24 19.95 21.06
CA SER A 56 9.19 20.80 20.34
C SER A 56 8.98 20.66 18.82
N PRO A 57 9.20 21.70 17.99
CA PRO A 57 8.81 21.70 16.56
C PRO A 57 9.54 20.66 15.69
N LYS A 58 10.39 19.80 16.25
CA LYS A 58 11.27 18.87 15.54
C LYS A 58 10.78 17.42 15.47
N GLN A 59 9.48 17.19 15.63
CA GLN A 59 8.89 15.87 15.39
C GLN A 59 7.53 15.92 14.69
N LYS A 60 7.40 16.79 13.70
CA LYS A 60 6.47 16.52 12.61
C LYS A 60 7.26 15.70 11.58
N LEU A 61 7.28 14.38 11.72
CA LEU A 61 7.50 13.54 10.53
C LEU A 61 6.29 13.83 9.65
N PHE A 62 6.43 14.85 8.82
CA PHE A 62 5.38 15.36 7.96
C PHE A 62 5.02 14.18 7.06
N ASN A 63 3.83 13.61 7.27
CA ASN A 63 3.31 12.65 6.32
C ASN A 63 3.04 13.41 5.02
N GLU A 64 4.05 13.49 4.17
CA GLU A 64 4.06 14.19 2.88
C GLU A 64 3.12 13.51 1.86
N CYS A 65 2.44 12.43 2.25
CA CYS A 65 1.54 11.69 1.38
C CYS A 65 0.07 12.13 1.42
N SER A 66 -0.30 13.12 2.24
CA SER A 66 -1.69 13.60 2.30
C SER A 66 -2.17 14.29 1.01
N ASN A 67 -1.28 14.57 0.05
CA ASN A 67 -1.61 15.24 -1.22
C ASN A 67 -1.05 14.51 -2.45
N CYS A 68 -0.93 13.18 -2.39
CA CYS A 68 -0.62 12.37 -3.56
C CYS A 68 -1.79 12.37 -4.56
N ALA A 69 -1.46 12.29 -5.86
CA ALA A 69 -2.46 12.11 -6.91
C ALA A 69 -3.18 10.76 -6.74
N VAL A 70 -4.41 10.65 -7.26
CA VAL A 70 -5.16 9.37 -7.29
C VAL A 70 -4.35 8.27 -7.99
N GLN A 71 -3.61 8.62 -9.04
CA GLN A 71 -2.79 7.72 -9.85
C GLN A 71 -1.36 7.57 -9.32
N SER A 72 -1.18 7.69 -8.01
CA SER A 72 0.13 7.59 -7.38
C SER A 72 0.06 6.84 -6.06
N THR A 73 1.20 6.30 -5.66
CA THR A 73 1.38 5.57 -4.41
C THR A 73 2.35 6.33 -3.50
N CYS A 74 2.04 6.37 -2.20
CA CYS A 74 2.92 6.89 -1.17
C CYS A 74 3.99 5.85 -0.80
N ILE A 75 5.26 6.18 -0.99
CA ILE A 75 6.39 5.31 -0.64
C ILE A 75 7.38 6.13 0.17
N ASN A 76 7.63 5.74 1.43
CA ASN A 76 8.56 6.42 2.35
C ASN A 76 8.31 7.94 2.49
N GLY A 77 7.04 8.35 2.52
CA GLY A 77 6.66 9.76 2.61
C GLY A 77 6.67 10.50 1.27
N ARG A 78 7.04 9.88 0.15
CA ARG A 78 7.04 10.51 -1.17
C ARG A 78 5.94 9.93 -2.06
N CYS A 79 5.22 10.78 -2.78
CA CYS A 79 4.29 10.35 -3.82
C CYS A 79 5.06 9.92 -5.07
N GLN A 80 4.73 8.76 -5.61
CA GLN A 80 5.29 8.23 -6.85
C GLN A 80 4.15 7.81 -7.77
N CYS A 81 4.14 8.30 -9.01
CA CYS A 81 3.11 7.90 -9.98
C CYS A 81 3.13 6.37 -10.17
N ASN A 82 1.94 5.81 -10.36
CA ASN A 82 1.78 4.39 -10.62
C ASN A 82 2.39 4.02 -11.98
N ILE A 83 2.61 2.73 -12.23
CA ILE A 83 3.04 2.24 -13.56
C ILE A 83 2.01 2.67 -14.61
N GLY A 84 2.47 3.12 -15.78
CA GLY A 84 1.64 3.72 -16.82
C GLY A 84 1.38 5.22 -16.62
N TRP A 85 1.95 5.83 -15.59
CA TRP A 85 1.80 7.26 -15.31
C TRP A 85 3.16 7.93 -15.08
N LYS A 86 3.28 9.19 -15.50
CA LYS A 86 4.49 10.02 -15.35
C LYS A 86 4.16 11.33 -14.67
N GLY A 87 5.13 11.87 -13.92
CA GLY A 87 4.98 13.16 -13.24
C GLY A 87 5.68 13.19 -11.89
N ASN A 88 5.22 14.08 -11.01
CA ASN A 88 5.85 14.34 -9.71
C ASN A 88 5.16 13.60 -8.53
N GLY A 89 4.20 12.72 -8.81
CA GLY A 89 3.43 12.00 -7.79
C GLY A 89 2.25 12.78 -7.20
N LYS A 90 2.22 14.11 -7.35
CA LYS A 90 1.05 14.95 -7.00
C LYS A 90 0.21 15.30 -8.22
N ILE A 91 0.86 15.33 -9.37
CA ILE A 91 0.28 15.39 -10.70
C ILE A 91 0.90 14.22 -11.46
N CYS A 92 0.04 13.35 -11.96
CA CYS A 92 0.41 12.20 -12.76
C CYS A 92 -0.41 12.24 -14.03
N GLU A 93 0.28 12.22 -15.16
CA GLU A 93 -0.29 12.17 -16.49
C GLU A 93 -0.08 10.77 -17.05
N ASP A 94 -1.00 10.37 -17.91
CA ASP A 94 -0.91 9.11 -18.63
C ASP A 94 0.38 9.04 -19.47
N VAL A 95 1.01 7.87 -19.48
CA VAL A 95 2.13 7.59 -20.38
C VAL A 95 1.53 7.02 -21.64
N ASP A 96 1.67 7.72 -22.77
CA ASP A 96 1.32 7.15 -24.06
C ASP A 96 2.41 6.17 -24.52
N GLU A 97 2.23 4.88 -24.25
CA GLU A 97 3.17 3.86 -24.71
C GLU A 97 3.16 3.68 -26.24
N CYS A 98 2.10 4.10 -26.93
CA CYS A 98 1.97 4.01 -28.39
C CYS A 98 2.75 5.08 -29.15
N SER A 99 3.22 6.12 -28.45
CA SER A 99 4.19 7.07 -29.02
C SER A 99 5.50 6.40 -29.43
N ASN A 100 5.81 5.21 -28.90
CA ASN A 100 6.92 4.38 -29.36
C ASN A 100 6.40 3.30 -30.33
N PRO A 101 6.86 3.29 -31.60
CA PRO A 101 6.39 2.31 -32.59
C PRO A 101 6.81 0.87 -32.27
N LEU A 102 7.81 0.66 -31.41
CA LEU A 102 8.30 -0.66 -31.04
C LEU A 102 7.47 -1.34 -29.93
N THR A 103 6.50 -0.64 -29.35
CA THR A 103 5.73 -1.13 -28.18
C THR A 103 4.96 -2.41 -28.45
N CYS A 104 4.30 -2.52 -29.62
CA CYS A 104 3.43 -3.66 -29.94
C CYS A 104 4.06 -4.71 -30.87
N GLY A 105 5.29 -4.50 -31.33
CA GLY A 105 5.93 -5.35 -32.34
C GLY A 105 5.30 -5.19 -33.73
N GLU A 106 5.74 -6.03 -34.67
CA GLU A 106 5.25 -6.02 -36.04
C GLU A 106 3.83 -6.60 -36.15
N HIS A 107 3.11 -6.20 -37.20
CA HIS A 107 1.76 -6.67 -37.52
C HIS A 107 0.71 -6.43 -36.42
N ALA A 108 0.92 -5.40 -35.59
CA ALA A 108 0.01 -4.99 -34.53
C ALA A 108 -0.28 -3.48 -34.59
N VAL A 109 -1.49 -3.11 -34.21
CA VAL A 109 -1.90 -1.72 -33.92
C VAL A 109 -1.82 -1.50 -32.42
N CYS A 110 -1.11 -0.44 -32.02
CA CYS A 110 -1.09 0.01 -30.63
C CYS A 110 -2.27 0.94 -30.36
N GLN A 111 -2.97 0.68 -29.25
CA GLN A 111 -4.02 1.55 -28.72
C GLN A 111 -3.68 1.97 -27.29
N ASN A 112 -3.48 3.26 -27.08
CA ASN A 112 -3.19 3.82 -25.76
C ASN A 112 -4.46 3.87 -24.90
N THR A 113 -4.33 3.63 -23.61
CA THR A 113 -5.41 3.69 -22.62
C THR A 113 -4.93 4.37 -21.34
N LEU A 114 -5.82 4.79 -20.46
CA LEU A 114 -5.38 5.44 -19.22
C LEU A 114 -4.68 4.45 -18.29
N GLY A 115 -3.37 4.65 -18.08
CA GLY A 115 -2.50 3.87 -17.23
C GLY A 115 -1.96 2.59 -17.86
N SER A 116 -2.17 2.36 -19.16
CA SER A 116 -1.72 1.17 -19.90
C SER A 116 -1.90 1.35 -21.41
N TYR A 117 -1.56 0.34 -22.19
CA TYR A 117 -1.89 0.22 -23.60
C TYR A 117 -2.40 -1.18 -23.93
N SER A 118 -2.94 -1.35 -25.13
CA SER A 118 -3.28 -2.65 -25.71
C SER A 118 -2.73 -2.78 -27.12
N CYS A 119 -2.21 -3.96 -27.45
CA CYS A 119 -1.74 -4.31 -28.78
C CYS A 119 -2.76 -5.24 -29.46
N ILE A 120 -3.27 -4.81 -30.60
CA ILE A 120 -4.27 -5.53 -31.37
C ILE A 120 -3.60 -6.03 -32.65
N CYS A 121 -3.56 -7.34 -32.86
CA CYS A 121 -3.01 -7.89 -34.09
C CYS A 121 -3.83 -7.43 -35.30
N ASN A 122 -3.14 -7.15 -36.41
CA ASN A 122 -3.77 -6.83 -37.68
C ASN A 122 -4.67 -7.99 -38.14
N VAL A 123 -5.62 -7.69 -39.02
CA VAL A 123 -6.44 -8.73 -39.66
C VAL A 123 -5.53 -9.75 -40.35
N GLY A 124 -5.81 -11.05 -40.17
CA GLY A 124 -4.96 -12.14 -40.64
C GLY A 124 -3.86 -12.56 -39.66
N PHE A 125 -3.78 -11.95 -38.46
CA PHE A 125 -2.79 -12.30 -37.44
C PHE A 125 -3.45 -12.60 -36.09
N ILE A 126 -2.84 -13.52 -35.32
CA ILE A 126 -3.27 -13.91 -33.98
C ILE A 126 -2.19 -13.65 -32.94
N ALA A 127 -2.61 -13.26 -31.74
CA ALA A 127 -1.71 -13.00 -30.62
C ALA A 127 -1.11 -14.32 -30.08
N THR A 128 0.22 -14.36 -29.97
CA THR A 128 0.99 -15.47 -29.40
C THR A 128 1.93 -14.98 -28.30
N SER A 129 2.67 -15.87 -27.65
CA SER A 129 3.67 -15.50 -26.63
C SER A 129 4.81 -14.64 -27.15
N THR A 130 5.03 -14.60 -28.47
CA THR A 130 6.11 -13.85 -29.13
C THR A 130 5.61 -12.64 -29.93
N GLY A 131 4.32 -12.33 -29.90
CA GLY A 131 3.70 -11.25 -30.68
C GLY A 131 2.62 -11.74 -31.64
N CYS A 132 2.35 -10.97 -32.69
CA CYS A 132 1.35 -11.32 -33.70
C CYS A 132 1.93 -12.29 -34.73
N LYS A 133 1.33 -13.48 -34.82
CA LYS A 133 1.70 -14.50 -35.82
C LYS A 133 0.63 -14.53 -36.89
N ASP A 134 1.07 -14.66 -38.14
CA ASP A 134 0.21 -14.97 -39.28
C ASP A 134 -0.69 -16.17 -39.00
N VAL A 135 -1.96 -16.04 -39.35
CA VAL A 135 -2.95 -17.12 -39.29
C VAL A 135 -2.82 -17.91 -40.60
N ASP A 136 -2.59 -19.21 -40.49
CA ASP A 136 -2.62 -20.07 -41.66
C ASP A 136 -4.06 -20.47 -41.92
N GLU A 137 -4.74 -19.74 -42.81
CA GLU A 137 -6.13 -20.08 -43.10
C GLU A 137 -6.23 -21.48 -43.72
N CYS A 138 -5.23 -21.93 -44.49
CA CYS A 138 -5.23 -23.25 -45.14
C CYS A 138 -5.22 -24.44 -44.17
N ASP A 139 -4.73 -24.23 -42.95
CA ASP A 139 -4.74 -25.22 -41.87
C ASP A 139 -6.09 -25.25 -41.10
N GLU A 140 -7.01 -24.32 -41.38
CA GLU A 140 -8.35 -24.33 -40.79
C GLU A 140 -9.33 -25.18 -41.61
N GLU A 141 -10.23 -25.91 -40.94
CA GLU A 141 -11.17 -26.88 -41.55
C GLU A 141 -12.18 -26.26 -42.55
N ILE A 142 -12.22 -24.93 -42.73
CA ILE A 142 -13.26 -24.19 -43.46
C ILE A 142 -12.69 -23.27 -44.56
N VAL A 143 -11.58 -23.62 -45.22
CA VAL A 143 -11.20 -22.87 -46.44
C VAL A 143 -11.99 -23.36 -47.63
N THR A 144 -13.09 -22.67 -47.91
CA THR A 144 -13.75 -22.72 -49.21
C THR A 144 -13.17 -21.60 -50.07
N CYS A 145 -12.14 -21.88 -50.87
CA CYS A 145 -11.61 -20.94 -51.86
C CYS A 145 -12.76 -20.38 -52.72
N LYS A 146 -12.64 -19.13 -53.22
CA LYS A 146 -13.61 -18.52 -54.16
C LYS A 146 -13.81 -19.44 -55.38
N GLY A 147 -14.82 -20.31 -55.32
CA GLY A 147 -15.07 -21.31 -56.36
C GLY A 147 -15.65 -22.65 -55.89
N GLY A 148 -15.55 -22.99 -54.60
CA GLY A 148 -16.12 -24.25 -54.08
C GLY A 148 -15.25 -25.49 -54.31
N ASN A 149 -13.98 -25.32 -54.68
CA ASN A 149 -13.04 -26.39 -54.97
C ASN A 149 -11.86 -26.28 -53.99
N THR A 150 -11.49 -27.36 -53.30
CA THR A 150 -10.43 -27.41 -52.27
C THR A 150 -9.02 -27.63 -52.84
N THR A 151 -8.74 -27.25 -54.08
CA THR A 151 -7.62 -27.90 -54.81
C THR A 151 -6.28 -27.18 -54.76
N GLN A 152 -6.12 -26.05 -54.09
CA GLN A 152 -4.82 -25.50 -53.68
C GLN A 152 -5.07 -24.22 -52.88
N CYS A 153 -4.99 -24.29 -51.55
CA CYS A 153 -4.90 -23.09 -50.71
C CYS A 153 -3.42 -22.75 -50.54
N ILE A 154 -3.07 -21.48 -50.73
CA ILE A 154 -1.73 -20.95 -50.47
C ILE A 154 -1.85 -19.93 -49.35
N ASN A 155 -1.21 -20.22 -48.21
CA ASN A 155 -1.10 -19.27 -47.12
C ASN A 155 -0.14 -18.13 -47.52
N THR A 156 -0.54 -16.89 -47.23
CA THR A 156 0.22 -15.67 -47.50
C THR A 156 0.24 -14.79 -46.24
N ILE A 157 1.21 -13.87 -46.14
CA ILE A 157 1.29 -13.00 -44.95
C ILE A 157 0.04 -12.11 -44.86
N GLY A 158 -0.80 -12.37 -43.86
CA GLY A 158 -2.05 -11.67 -43.59
C GLY A 158 -3.27 -12.19 -44.36
N GLY A 159 -3.22 -13.36 -45.00
CA GLY A 159 -4.37 -13.97 -45.69
C GLY A 159 -4.01 -15.17 -46.57
N TYR A 160 -4.88 -15.55 -47.51
CA TYR A 160 -4.68 -16.75 -48.35
C TYR A 160 -5.17 -16.56 -49.80
N GLU A 161 -4.68 -17.41 -50.70
CA GLU A 161 -5.08 -17.52 -52.12
C GLU A 161 -5.57 -18.92 -52.50
#